data_AF-A0A7C5MVA4-F1
#
_entry.id   AF-A0A7C5MVA4-F1
#
_cell.length_a   1.000
_cell.length_b   1.000
_cell.length_c   1.000
_cell.angle_alpha   90.00
_cell.angle_beta   90.00
_cell.angle_gamma   90.00
#
_symmetry.space_group_name_H-M   'P 1'
#
loop_
_entity.id
_entity.type
_entity.pdbx_description
1 polymer ?
#
loop_
_entity_poly.entity_id
_entity_poly.type
_entity_poly.pdbx_seq_one_letter_code
_entity_poly.pdbx_strand_id
1 'polypeptide(L)'
;MVVFARDDYSPLLDISGFLGILAFSVAVFTLTSPRFQLRQATAIIPFRPLFFGTLLVSAVITFAIEAFILYGVRVPNFLSPNTINYLITAAIALLIFYWMKICFIRPPRFSRFTAKHFFQQTYLHIANGSKEEMLALAREIMREAPRLIRHTPRMKRYRFEEDKPVKMSTLQTHAHFLNSLLSDTRFCDAVAIEIPSFPAHMVEVAVKLERYDAPIQLMVKRTVIAMISKPGSALFVENEWLGQGFIGNTKPITRSIFGNWYLFEAFDSGLEAPLDLDYPYARSWDTDTWRVYFGIAREYVRGLTSKGRVNWDARGIHHILETAEKAYEQLGDLKKYEDLFSPYNPTWHAREANEFIKDLVKAFDKSNGWVGFERRDDFRYGHDLSSRLAALFFEAIFNAAQVNTKEFRMWDVQHNTVWSPIG
;
A
#
# COMPACT_ATOMS: atom_id res chain seq x y z
N MET A 1 -26.73 -16.93 72.55
CA MET A 1 -25.91 -15.80 72.08
C MET A 1 -25.39 -16.16 70.69
N VAL A 2 -26.20 -15.95 69.66
CA VAL A 2 -25.78 -16.13 68.26
C VAL A 2 -25.64 -14.73 67.73
N VAL A 3 -24.38 -14.28 67.60
CA VAL A 3 -24.05 -13.02 66.97
C VAL A 3 -24.40 -13.19 65.50
N PHE A 4 -25.57 -12.68 65.12
CA PHE A 4 -25.82 -12.38 63.72
C PHE A 4 -24.86 -11.25 63.37
N ALA A 5 -23.75 -11.60 62.72
CA ALA A 5 -23.08 -10.63 61.87
C ALA A 5 -24.09 -10.26 60.78
N ARG A 6 -24.86 -9.21 61.05
CA ARG A 6 -25.41 -8.37 60.00
C ARG A 6 -24.15 -7.74 59.41
N ASP A 7 -23.50 -8.44 58.49
CA ASP A 7 -22.46 -7.85 57.67
C ASP A 7 -23.10 -6.59 57.10
N ASP A 8 -22.60 -5.45 57.54
CA ASP A 8 -22.98 -4.16 57.02
C ASP A 8 -22.79 -4.23 55.52
N TYR A 9 -23.90 -4.44 54.79
CA TYR A 9 -23.98 -4.17 53.37
C TYR A 9 -23.91 -2.65 53.24
N SER A 10 -22.72 -2.12 53.51
CA SER A 10 -22.30 -0.83 53.01
C SER A 10 -22.19 -1.09 51.51
N PRO A 11 -23.09 -0.52 50.70
CA PRO A 11 -22.90 -0.63 49.27
C PRO A 11 -21.55 0.01 49.04
N LEU A 12 -20.60 -0.81 48.58
CA LEU A 12 -19.33 -0.37 48.03
C LEU A 12 -19.65 0.29 46.66
N LEU A 13 -20.59 1.24 46.70
CA LEU A 13 -21.01 2.20 45.70
C LEU A 13 -19.81 3.10 45.48
N ASP A 14 -18.87 2.60 44.68
CA ASP A 14 -18.40 3.33 43.50
C ASP A 14 -17.66 2.40 42.53
N ILE A 15 -17.04 1.30 43.02
CA ILE A 15 -16.17 0.44 42.20
C ILE A 15 -16.98 -0.41 41.20
N SER A 16 -18.10 -1.01 41.62
CA SER A 16 -18.93 -1.85 40.72
C SER A 16 -19.64 -1.02 39.66
N GLY A 17 -20.15 0.18 40.02
CA GLY A 17 -20.72 1.14 39.10
C GLY A 17 -19.69 1.67 38.09
N PHE A 18 -18.51 2.05 38.57
CA PHE A 18 -17.39 2.45 37.73
C PHE A 18 -16.98 1.34 36.74
N LEU A 19 -16.85 0.09 37.20
CA LEU A 19 -16.55 -1.06 36.34
C LEU A 19 -17.66 -1.34 35.34
N GLY A 20 -18.94 -1.14 35.71
CA GLY A 20 -20.07 -1.23 34.79
C GLY A 20 -19.99 -0.19 33.66
N ILE A 21 -19.72 1.07 34.00
CA ILE A 21 -19.53 2.16 33.02
C ILE A 21 -18.33 1.86 32.11
N LEU A 22 -17.24 1.35 32.69
CA LEU A 22 -16.03 1.04 31.94
C LEU A 22 -16.22 -0.18 31.03
N ALA A 23 -16.92 -1.21 31.49
CA ALA A 23 -17.30 -2.36 30.66
C ALA A 23 -18.24 -1.95 29.52
N PHE A 24 -19.21 -1.07 29.79
CA PHE A 24 -20.06 -0.49 28.75
C PHE A 24 -19.25 0.32 27.74
N SER A 25 -18.32 1.14 28.21
CA SER A 25 -17.41 1.92 27.34
C SER A 25 -16.58 1.00 26.45
N VAL A 26 -16.03 -0.09 27.02
CA VAL A 26 -15.32 -1.13 26.25
C VAL A 26 -16.24 -1.71 25.17
N ALA A 27 -17.47 -2.10 25.52
CA ALA A 27 -18.44 -2.63 24.57
C ALA A 27 -18.71 -1.63 23.43
N VAL A 28 -18.95 -0.35 23.74
CA VAL A 28 -19.15 0.70 22.74
C VAL A 28 -17.93 0.83 21.82
N PHE A 29 -16.71 0.97 22.37
CA PHE A 29 -15.50 1.06 21.55
C PHE A 29 -15.23 -0.20 20.70
N THR A 30 -15.63 -1.38 21.18
CA THR A 30 -15.51 -2.63 20.42
C THR A 30 -16.46 -2.72 19.22
N LEU A 31 -17.55 -1.93 19.23
CA LEU A 31 -18.55 -1.92 18.18
C LEU A 31 -18.36 -0.73 17.22
N THR A 32 -17.88 0.41 17.69
CA THR A 32 -17.85 1.65 16.88
C THR A 32 -16.66 1.78 15.96
N SER A 33 -15.46 1.30 16.33
CA SER A 33 -14.25 1.55 15.54
C SER A 33 -13.70 0.29 14.85
N PRO A 34 -13.64 0.26 13.50
CA PRO A 34 -13.07 -0.87 12.74
C PRO A 34 -11.67 -1.29 13.19
N ARG A 35 -10.85 -0.32 13.62
CA ARG A 35 -9.50 -0.55 14.15
C ARG A 35 -9.50 -1.47 15.37
N PHE A 36 -10.40 -1.24 16.32
CA PHE A 36 -10.49 -2.07 17.52
C PHE A 36 -11.10 -3.44 17.23
N GLN A 37 -12.05 -3.51 16.29
CA GLN A 37 -12.59 -4.77 15.80
C GLN A 37 -11.49 -5.67 15.23
N LEU A 38 -10.64 -5.12 14.36
CA LEU A 38 -9.53 -5.87 13.76
C LEU A 38 -8.52 -6.34 14.82
N ARG A 39 -8.13 -5.48 15.76
CA ARG A 39 -7.20 -5.85 16.85
C ARG A 39 -7.76 -6.95 17.76
N GLN A 40 -9.07 -6.99 17.98
CA GLN A 40 -9.69 -8.05 18.77
C GLN A 40 -9.81 -9.35 17.97
N ALA A 41 -10.15 -9.26 16.69
CA ALA A 41 -10.35 -10.42 15.83
C ALA A 41 -9.03 -11.11 15.42
N THR A 42 -7.91 -10.38 15.47
CA THR A 42 -6.56 -10.91 15.19
C THR A 42 -5.80 -11.37 16.45
N ALA A 43 -6.38 -11.19 17.63
CA ALA A 43 -5.79 -11.63 18.89
C ALA A 43 -5.77 -13.17 19.00
N ILE A 44 -4.78 -13.71 19.71
CA ILE A 44 -4.64 -15.16 19.93
C ILE A 44 -5.84 -15.71 20.70
N ILE A 45 -6.28 -14.96 21.71
CA ILE A 45 -7.43 -15.32 22.54
C ILE A 45 -8.61 -14.43 22.12
N PRO A 46 -9.75 -15.02 21.71
CA PRO A 46 -10.86 -14.26 21.14
C PRO A 46 -11.58 -13.45 22.22
N PHE A 47 -11.43 -12.13 22.18
CA PHE A 47 -11.96 -11.24 23.21
C PHE A 47 -13.49 -11.20 23.25
N ARG A 48 -14.15 -11.05 22.09
CA ARG A 48 -15.62 -10.89 22.00
C ARG A 48 -16.40 -12.02 22.71
N PRO A 49 -16.21 -13.32 22.37
CA PRO A 49 -16.97 -14.38 23.01
C PRO A 49 -16.65 -14.51 24.51
N LEU A 50 -15.40 -14.24 24.92
CA LEU A 50 -15.03 -14.25 26.34
C LEU A 50 -15.71 -13.11 27.09
N PHE A 51 -15.66 -11.89 26.57
CA PHE A 51 -16.25 -10.72 27.21
C PHE A 51 -17.77 -10.87 27.36
N PHE A 52 -18.49 -11.16 26.27
CA PHE A 52 -19.94 -11.35 26.34
C PHE A 52 -20.34 -12.59 27.15
N GLY A 53 -19.59 -13.68 27.05
CA GLY A 53 -19.82 -14.88 27.86
C GLY A 53 -19.66 -14.61 29.35
N THR A 54 -18.60 -13.90 29.75
CA THR A 54 -18.38 -13.54 31.16
C THR A 54 -19.42 -12.56 31.69
N LEU A 55 -19.86 -11.57 30.89
CA LEU A 55 -20.95 -10.67 31.27
C LEU A 55 -22.25 -11.45 31.49
N LEU A 56 -22.62 -12.34 30.56
CA LEU A 56 -23.82 -13.15 30.68
C LEU A 56 -23.77 -14.07 31.91
N VAL A 57 -22.67 -14.80 32.08
CA VAL A 57 -22.47 -15.69 33.25
C VAL A 57 -22.51 -14.89 34.55
N SER A 58 -21.87 -13.72 34.59
CA SER A 58 -21.91 -12.85 35.78
C SER A 58 -23.32 -12.38 36.10
N ALA A 59 -24.11 -11.96 35.10
CA ALA A 59 -25.48 -11.53 35.29
C ALA A 59 -26.38 -12.66 35.83
N VAL A 60 -26.23 -13.89 35.29
CA VAL A 60 -26.97 -15.06 35.75
C VAL A 60 -26.60 -15.43 37.20
N ILE A 61 -25.31 -15.39 37.55
CA ILE A 61 -24.84 -15.69 38.91
C ILE A 61 -25.37 -14.65 39.89
N THR A 62 -25.26 -13.35 39.58
CA THR A 62 -25.76 -12.28 40.43
C THR A 62 -27.28 -12.40 40.62
N PHE A 63 -28.04 -12.63 39.55
CA PHE A 63 -29.49 -12.81 39.63
C PHE A 63 -29.87 -14.03 40.48
N ALA A 64 -29.16 -15.15 40.34
CA ALA A 64 -29.41 -16.35 41.15
C ALA A 64 -29.14 -16.08 42.63
N ILE A 65 -28.05 -15.38 42.98
CA ILE A 65 -27.72 -15.02 44.36
C ILE A 65 -28.80 -14.11 44.96
N GLU A 66 -29.22 -13.07 44.22
CA GLU A 66 -30.28 -12.17 44.67
C GLU A 66 -31.60 -12.92 44.87
N ALA A 67 -31.96 -13.83 43.96
CA ALA A 67 -33.14 -14.68 44.12
C ALA A 67 -33.05 -15.57 45.36
N PHE A 68 -31.90 -16.23 45.59
CA PHE A 68 -31.72 -17.07 46.79
C PHE A 68 -31.81 -16.28 48.10
N ILE A 69 -31.27 -15.06 48.13
CA ILE A 69 -31.38 -14.15 49.27
C ILE A 69 -32.85 -13.74 49.49
N LEU A 70 -33.56 -13.37 48.42
CA LEU A 70 -34.96 -12.95 48.48
C LEU A 70 -35.88 -14.06 49.00
N TYR A 71 -35.66 -15.31 48.56
CA TYR A 71 -36.43 -16.47 49.01
C TYR A 71 -35.95 -17.05 50.36
N GLY A 72 -34.99 -16.40 51.03
CA GLY A 72 -34.54 -16.79 52.38
C GLY A 72 -33.77 -18.12 52.44
N VAL A 73 -33.22 -18.59 51.32
CA VAL A 73 -32.46 -19.84 51.26
C VAL A 73 -31.08 -19.62 51.86
N ARG A 74 -30.67 -20.47 52.83
CA ARG A 74 -29.34 -20.40 53.45
C ARG A 74 -28.26 -20.71 52.40
N VAL A 75 -27.52 -19.69 52.01
CA VAL A 75 -26.34 -19.83 51.15
C VAL A 75 -25.19 -20.45 51.97
N PRO A 76 -24.44 -21.43 51.43
CA PRO A 76 -23.28 -22.01 52.12
C PRO A 76 -22.22 -20.96 52.47
N ASN A 77 -21.55 -21.09 53.63
CA ASN A 77 -20.59 -20.09 54.14
C ASN A 77 -19.40 -19.78 53.20
N PHE A 78 -19.04 -20.69 52.27
CA PHE A 78 -17.98 -20.45 51.28
C PHE A 78 -18.45 -19.65 50.04
N LEU A 79 -19.76 -19.47 49.88
CA LEU A 79 -20.42 -18.66 48.84
C LEU A 79 -20.95 -17.36 49.46
N SER A 80 -20.10 -16.64 50.21
CA SER A 80 -20.51 -15.31 50.67
C SER A 80 -20.82 -14.42 49.45
N PRO A 81 -21.97 -13.72 49.40
CA PRO A 81 -22.33 -12.87 48.26
C PRO A 81 -21.23 -11.85 47.91
N ASN A 82 -20.56 -11.32 48.94
CA ASN A 82 -19.45 -10.40 48.78
C ASN A 82 -18.25 -11.04 48.09
N THR A 83 -17.86 -12.27 48.48
CA THR A 83 -16.75 -13.00 47.83
C THR A 83 -17.04 -13.23 46.34
N ILE A 84 -18.26 -13.59 45.98
CA ILE A 84 -18.64 -13.84 44.59
C ILE A 84 -18.64 -12.54 43.78
N ASN A 85 -19.18 -11.45 44.35
CA ASN A 85 -19.14 -10.13 43.72
C ASN A 85 -17.70 -9.66 43.48
N TYR A 86 -16.77 -9.87 44.43
CA TYR A 86 -15.36 -9.55 44.23
C TYR A 86 -14.70 -10.41 43.13
N LEU A 87 -15.02 -11.70 43.05
CA LEU A 87 -14.50 -12.58 41.99
C LEU A 87 -15.01 -12.16 40.60
N ILE A 88 -16.29 -11.85 40.46
CA ILE A 88 -16.89 -11.33 39.23
C ILE A 88 -16.22 -10.00 38.85
N THR A 89 -16.10 -9.08 39.80
CA THR A 89 -15.47 -7.78 39.59
C THR A 89 -14.02 -7.92 39.14
N ALA A 90 -13.25 -8.80 39.78
CA ALA A 90 -11.87 -9.09 39.41
C ALA A 90 -11.77 -9.71 38.01
N ALA A 91 -12.67 -10.64 37.65
CA ALA A 91 -12.70 -11.24 36.31
C ALA A 91 -12.99 -10.19 35.21
N ILE A 92 -13.97 -9.31 35.45
CA ILE A 92 -14.30 -8.22 34.53
C ILE A 92 -13.11 -7.25 34.42
N ALA A 93 -12.49 -6.88 35.54
CA ALA A 93 -11.31 -6.02 35.54
C ALA A 93 -10.13 -6.64 34.75
N LEU A 94 -9.88 -7.95 34.90
CA LEU A 94 -8.86 -8.66 34.13
C LEU A 94 -9.16 -8.66 32.62
N LEU A 95 -10.42 -8.82 32.23
CA LEU A 95 -10.84 -8.75 30.83
C LEU A 95 -10.66 -7.35 30.25
N ILE A 96 -10.99 -6.32 31.03
CA ILE A 96 -10.73 -4.92 30.67
C ILE A 96 -9.23 -4.68 30.50
N PHE A 97 -8.38 -5.15 31.42
CA PHE A 97 -6.93 -5.02 31.29
C PHE A 97 -6.40 -5.78 30.07
N TYR A 98 -6.94 -6.97 29.79
CA TYR A 98 -6.62 -7.71 28.57
C TYR A 98 -7.04 -6.94 27.32
N TRP A 99 -8.24 -6.35 27.30
CA TRP A 99 -8.72 -5.48 26.24
C TRP A 99 -7.81 -4.26 26.04
N MET A 100 -7.47 -3.54 27.10
CA MET A 100 -6.55 -2.41 27.05
C MET A 100 -5.19 -2.83 26.49
N LYS A 101 -4.69 -4.00 26.91
CA LYS A 101 -3.45 -4.56 26.40
C LYS A 101 -3.52 -4.80 24.89
N ILE A 102 -4.55 -5.45 24.38
CA ILE A 102 -4.64 -5.76 22.93
C ILE A 102 -5.03 -4.54 22.09
N CYS A 103 -5.85 -3.62 22.62
CA CYS A 103 -6.35 -2.48 21.86
C CYS A 103 -5.42 -1.27 21.91
N PHE A 104 -4.61 -1.08 22.95
CA PHE A 104 -3.77 0.12 23.09
C PHE A 104 -2.28 -0.19 23.31
N ILE A 105 -1.95 -1.11 24.22
CA ILE A 105 -0.55 -1.25 24.70
C ILE A 105 0.29 -2.14 23.78
N ARG A 106 -0.19 -3.35 23.47
CA ARG A 106 0.49 -4.36 22.66
C ARG A 106 -0.52 -5.06 21.74
N PRO A 107 -0.85 -4.44 20.60
CA PRO A 107 -1.69 -5.04 19.59
C PRO A 107 -1.17 -6.40 19.09
N PRO A 108 -2.05 -7.25 18.52
CA PRO A 108 -1.64 -8.53 17.97
C PRO A 108 -0.58 -8.35 16.89
N ARG A 109 0.39 -9.26 16.93
CA ARG A 109 1.52 -9.27 16.02
C ARG A 109 1.34 -10.37 14.99
N PHE A 110 1.79 -10.18 13.77
CA PHE A 110 1.80 -11.25 12.77
C PHE A 110 2.81 -12.35 13.19
N SER A 111 2.30 -13.55 13.49
CA SER A 111 3.06 -14.67 14.07
C SER A 111 2.45 -16.00 13.67
N ARG A 112 3.11 -17.12 13.98
CA ARG A 112 2.60 -18.48 13.67
C ARG A 112 1.19 -18.75 14.18
N PHE A 113 0.82 -18.21 15.34
CA PHE A 113 -0.48 -18.44 15.97
C PHE A 113 -1.57 -17.48 15.46
N THR A 114 -1.18 -16.28 15.05
CA THR A 114 -2.11 -15.22 14.64
C THR A 114 -2.28 -15.13 13.13
N ALA A 115 -1.36 -15.68 12.33
CA ALA A 115 -1.33 -15.52 10.87
C ALA A 115 -2.63 -15.95 10.18
N LYS A 116 -3.26 -17.05 10.64
CA LYS A 116 -4.55 -17.51 10.14
C LYS A 116 -5.65 -16.45 10.38
N HIS A 117 -5.71 -15.90 11.59
CA HIS A 117 -6.68 -14.86 11.92
C HIS A 117 -6.43 -13.58 11.13
N PHE A 118 -5.17 -13.15 10.97
CA PHE A 118 -4.81 -12.02 10.11
C PHE A 118 -5.30 -12.20 8.69
N PHE A 119 -5.04 -13.36 8.08
CA PHE A 119 -5.51 -13.67 6.73
C PHE A 119 -7.04 -13.63 6.62
N GLN A 120 -7.75 -14.34 7.51
CA GLN A 120 -9.22 -14.40 7.49
C GLN A 120 -9.86 -13.03 7.66
N GLN A 121 -9.37 -12.22 8.60
CA GLN A 121 -9.92 -10.88 8.82
C GLN A 121 -9.62 -9.94 7.65
N THR A 122 -8.42 -10.03 7.07
CA THR A 122 -8.08 -9.26 5.86
C THR A 122 -8.99 -9.60 4.71
N TYR A 123 -9.23 -10.91 4.47
CA TYR A 123 -10.15 -11.37 3.45
C TYR A 123 -11.56 -10.81 3.66
N LEU A 124 -12.09 -10.90 4.89
CA LEU A 124 -13.44 -10.41 5.20
C LEU A 124 -13.56 -8.90 5.00
N HIS A 125 -12.61 -8.10 5.49
CA HIS A 125 -12.66 -6.64 5.35
C HIS A 125 -12.56 -6.18 3.88
N ILE A 126 -11.72 -6.84 3.07
CA ILE A 126 -11.63 -6.55 1.64
C ILE A 126 -12.88 -7.05 0.89
N ALA A 127 -13.39 -8.23 1.25
CA ALA A 127 -14.61 -8.78 0.64
C ALA A 127 -15.85 -7.92 0.93
N ASN A 128 -16.00 -7.43 2.16
CA ASN A 128 -17.07 -6.53 2.59
C ASN A 128 -17.05 -5.19 1.83
N GLY A 129 -15.86 -4.75 1.38
CA GLY A 129 -15.70 -3.56 0.54
C GLY A 129 -15.89 -2.22 1.26
N SER A 130 -15.99 -2.20 2.59
CA SER A 130 -16.09 -0.95 3.36
C SER A 130 -14.77 -0.19 3.33
N LYS A 131 -14.79 1.06 2.84
CA LYS A 131 -13.60 1.92 2.75
C LYS A 131 -12.96 2.11 4.12
N GLU A 132 -13.73 2.42 5.16
CA GLU A 132 -13.20 2.66 6.51
C GLU A 132 -12.50 1.42 7.09
N GLU A 133 -13.06 0.24 6.85
CA GLU A 133 -12.49 -1.04 7.29
C GLU A 133 -11.16 -1.31 6.58
N MET A 134 -11.10 -1.10 5.25
CA MET A 134 -9.88 -1.27 4.47
C MET A 134 -8.78 -0.30 4.91
N LEU A 135 -9.11 0.95 5.24
CA LEU A 135 -8.14 1.94 5.73
C LEU A 135 -7.64 1.59 7.14
N ALA A 136 -8.52 1.11 8.01
CA ALA A 136 -8.12 0.62 9.34
C ALA A 136 -7.18 -0.60 9.20
N LEU A 137 -7.51 -1.53 8.30
CA LEU A 137 -6.68 -2.68 7.96
C LEU A 137 -5.30 -2.26 7.45
N ALA A 138 -5.23 -1.32 6.50
CA ALA A 138 -3.98 -0.83 5.94
C ALA A 138 -3.03 -0.28 7.02
N ARG A 139 -3.54 0.55 7.95
CA ARG A 139 -2.72 1.08 9.07
C ARG A 139 -2.20 -0.02 10.00
N GLU A 140 -3.00 -1.04 10.26
CA GLU A 140 -2.58 -2.17 11.10
C GLU A 140 -1.56 -3.06 10.39
N ILE A 141 -1.70 -3.24 9.07
CA ILE A 141 -0.73 -3.96 8.25
C ILE A 141 0.60 -3.19 8.15
N MET A 142 0.59 -1.86 8.01
CA MET A 142 1.84 -1.07 8.02
C MET A 142 2.67 -1.31 9.27
N ARG A 143 2.02 -1.41 10.45
CA ARG A 143 2.72 -1.74 11.70
C ARG A 143 3.37 -3.13 11.64
N GLU A 144 2.71 -4.08 11.01
CA GLU A 144 3.15 -5.48 10.93
C GLU A 144 3.96 -5.81 9.68
N ALA A 145 4.16 -4.83 8.78
CA ALA A 145 4.89 -4.97 7.53
C ALA A 145 6.27 -5.63 7.71
N PRO A 146 7.09 -5.30 8.73
CA PRO A 146 8.39 -5.95 8.91
C PRO A 146 8.28 -7.45 9.16
N ARG A 147 7.23 -7.90 9.87
CA ARG A 147 7.01 -9.33 10.13
C ARG A 147 6.43 -10.01 8.91
N LEU A 148 5.48 -9.37 8.24
CA LEU A 148 4.88 -9.86 7.01
C LEU A 148 5.96 -10.10 5.94
N ILE A 149 6.73 -9.08 5.60
CA ILE A 149 7.80 -9.14 4.59
C ILE A 149 8.92 -10.11 4.98
N ARG A 150 9.26 -10.21 6.28
CA ARG A 150 10.24 -11.21 6.74
C ARG A 150 9.75 -12.65 6.52
N HIS A 151 8.44 -12.89 6.65
CA HIS A 151 7.85 -14.22 6.59
C HIS A 151 7.20 -14.58 5.26
N THR A 152 7.18 -13.69 4.27
CA THR A 152 6.78 -14.04 2.92
C THR A 152 7.79 -15.04 2.31
N PRO A 153 7.30 -16.02 1.52
CA PRO A 153 8.18 -16.95 0.82
C PRO A 153 9.04 -16.17 -0.17
N ARG A 154 10.27 -16.67 -0.38
CA ARG A 154 11.17 -16.14 -1.39
C ARG A 154 10.60 -16.43 -2.77
N MET A 155 10.44 -15.41 -3.62
CA MET A 155 9.97 -15.61 -4.99
C MET A 155 11.07 -16.17 -5.92
N LYS A 156 12.36 -15.99 -5.59
CA LYS A 156 13.47 -16.58 -6.36
C LYS A 156 13.44 -18.11 -6.22
N ARG A 157 12.78 -18.77 -7.16
CA ARG A 157 13.03 -20.18 -7.46
C ARG A 157 14.35 -20.23 -8.20
N TYR A 158 15.34 -20.91 -7.65
CA TYR A 158 16.45 -21.34 -8.48
C TYR A 158 15.87 -22.24 -9.57
N ARG A 159 16.15 -21.94 -10.84
CA ARG A 159 15.78 -22.71 -12.04
C ARG A 159 16.19 -24.20 -12.00
N PHE A 160 16.86 -24.62 -10.92
CA PHE A 160 17.43 -25.94 -10.70
C PHE A 160 16.73 -26.75 -9.58
N GLU A 161 15.64 -26.23 -8.97
CA GLU A 161 14.88 -26.92 -7.91
C GLU A 161 13.43 -27.27 -8.33
N GLU A 162 13.16 -27.43 -9.63
CA GLU A 162 11.80 -27.65 -10.15
C GLU A 162 11.15 -28.99 -9.72
N ASP A 163 11.93 -29.98 -9.26
CA ASP A 163 11.43 -31.33 -8.99
C ASP A 163 10.95 -31.60 -7.55
N LYS A 164 10.98 -30.63 -6.64
CA LYS A 164 10.48 -30.83 -5.26
C LYS A 164 9.44 -29.78 -4.87
N PRO A 165 8.23 -30.18 -4.42
CA PRO A 165 7.27 -29.24 -3.90
C PRO A 165 7.86 -28.56 -2.67
N VAL A 166 8.09 -27.25 -2.76
CA VAL A 166 8.61 -26.44 -1.66
C VAL A 166 7.63 -26.55 -0.50
N LYS A 167 8.06 -27.19 0.60
CA LYS A 167 7.29 -27.24 1.84
C LYS A 167 7.27 -25.86 2.47
N MET A 168 6.28 -25.05 2.12
CA MET A 168 6.03 -23.78 2.78
C MET A 168 5.52 -24.05 4.20
N SER A 169 6.06 -23.32 5.17
CA SER A 169 5.47 -23.31 6.51
C SER A 169 4.09 -22.65 6.46
N THR A 170 3.18 -23.05 7.36
CA THR A 170 1.84 -22.45 7.47
C THR A 170 1.88 -20.92 7.58
N LEU A 171 2.88 -20.38 8.27
CA LEU A 171 3.13 -18.95 8.39
C LEU A 171 3.46 -18.30 7.04
N GLN A 172 4.32 -18.92 6.24
CA GLN A 172 4.69 -18.42 4.90
C GLN A 172 3.50 -18.48 3.94
N THR A 173 2.70 -19.53 4.01
CA THR A 173 1.48 -19.66 3.20
C THR A 173 0.51 -18.52 3.49
N HIS A 174 0.24 -18.23 4.77
CA HIS A 174 -0.62 -17.11 5.14
C HIS A 174 -0.01 -15.75 4.78
N ALA A 175 1.30 -15.58 4.89
CA ALA A 175 1.98 -14.35 4.47
C ALA A 175 1.87 -14.12 2.95
N HIS A 176 2.02 -15.18 2.15
CA HIS A 176 1.84 -15.13 0.70
C HIS A 176 0.41 -14.75 0.32
N PHE A 177 -0.59 -15.44 0.89
CA PHE A 177 -1.99 -15.11 0.61
C PHE A 177 -2.39 -13.72 1.08
N LEU A 178 -1.84 -13.26 2.22
CA LEU A 178 -2.07 -11.90 2.70
C LEU A 178 -1.52 -10.87 1.70
N ASN A 179 -0.31 -11.05 1.20
CA ASN A 179 0.26 -10.17 0.16
C ASN A 179 -0.58 -10.14 -1.12
N SER A 180 -1.08 -11.30 -1.56
CA SER A 180 -1.95 -11.38 -2.73
C SER A 180 -3.27 -10.62 -2.51
N LEU A 181 -3.86 -10.71 -1.31
CA LEU A 181 -5.06 -9.94 -0.97
C LEU A 181 -4.83 -8.43 -0.94
N LEU A 182 -3.65 -7.98 -0.48
CA LEU A 182 -3.30 -6.55 -0.49
C LEU A 182 -3.17 -5.99 -1.91
N SER A 183 -3.08 -6.85 -2.91
CA SER A 183 -3.09 -6.44 -4.30
C SER A 183 -4.52 -6.26 -4.85
N ASP A 184 -5.60 -6.47 -4.09
CA ASP A 184 -6.97 -6.21 -4.55
C ASP A 184 -7.14 -4.76 -5.01
N THR A 185 -7.82 -4.55 -6.15
CA THR A 185 -7.96 -3.23 -6.78
C THR A 185 -8.72 -2.26 -5.88
N ARG A 186 -9.79 -2.70 -5.22
CA ARG A 186 -10.61 -1.86 -4.31
C ARG A 186 -9.80 -1.41 -3.10
N PHE A 187 -8.96 -2.31 -2.59
CA PHE A 187 -8.04 -1.98 -1.50
C PHE A 187 -6.99 -0.96 -1.94
N CYS A 188 -6.32 -1.20 -3.07
CA CYS A 188 -5.31 -0.29 -3.63
C CYS A 188 -5.92 1.09 -3.92
N ASP A 189 -7.15 1.15 -4.44
CA ASP A 189 -7.88 2.39 -4.71
C ASP A 189 -8.18 3.21 -3.46
N ALA A 190 -8.61 2.54 -2.39
CA ALA A 190 -8.90 3.18 -1.11
C ALA A 190 -7.62 3.74 -0.47
N VAL A 191 -6.54 2.95 -0.51
CA VAL A 191 -5.24 3.29 0.07
C VAL A 191 -4.56 4.42 -0.72
N ALA A 192 -4.63 4.41 -2.05
CA ALA A 192 -4.02 5.43 -2.90
C ALA A 192 -4.46 6.86 -2.56
N ILE A 193 -5.72 7.05 -2.15
CA ILE A 193 -6.27 8.36 -1.80
C ILE A 193 -5.94 8.74 -0.35
N GLU A 194 -6.20 7.83 0.59
CA GLU A 194 -6.29 8.19 2.02
C GLU A 194 -5.02 7.87 2.81
N ILE A 195 -4.23 6.89 2.35
CA ILE A 195 -2.99 6.45 3.01
C ILE A 195 -1.92 6.22 1.93
N PRO A 196 -1.52 7.28 1.19
CA PRO A 196 -0.58 7.14 0.08
C PRO A 196 0.83 6.74 0.54
N SER A 197 1.13 6.88 1.84
CA SER A 197 2.37 6.38 2.45
C SER A 197 2.42 4.86 2.61
N PHE A 198 1.31 4.13 2.44
CA PHE A 198 1.26 2.67 2.55
C PHE A 198 2.22 1.95 1.58
N PRO A 199 2.13 2.13 0.24
CA PRO A 199 3.05 1.48 -0.68
C PRO A 199 4.51 1.89 -0.42
N ALA A 200 4.78 3.16 -0.13
CA ALA A 200 6.11 3.66 0.21
C ALA A 200 6.69 2.94 1.44
N HIS A 201 5.91 2.83 2.52
CA HIS A 201 6.33 2.13 3.74
C HIS A 201 6.59 0.65 3.50
N MET A 202 5.77 -0.02 2.68
CA MET A 202 5.98 -1.43 2.33
C MET A 202 7.32 -1.63 1.59
N VAL A 203 7.65 -0.73 0.66
CA VAL A 203 8.92 -0.74 -0.08
C VAL A 203 10.09 -0.44 0.85
N GLU A 204 10.01 0.59 1.68
CA GLU A 204 11.05 0.94 2.65
C GLU A 204 11.36 -0.22 3.60
N VAL A 205 10.33 -0.90 4.11
CA VAL A 205 10.50 -2.06 4.98
C VAL A 205 11.17 -3.22 4.23
N ALA A 206 10.79 -3.47 2.98
CA ALA A 206 11.43 -4.50 2.17
C ALA A 206 12.91 -4.18 1.88
N VAL A 207 13.22 -2.92 1.56
CA VAL A 207 14.60 -2.45 1.38
C VAL A 207 15.40 -2.58 2.67
N LYS A 208 14.85 -2.15 3.81
CA LYS A 208 15.51 -2.22 5.13
C LYS A 208 15.77 -3.65 5.58
N LEU A 209 14.91 -4.59 5.20
CA LEU A 209 15.08 -6.02 5.49
C LEU A 209 15.92 -6.74 4.44
N GLU A 210 16.40 -6.04 3.40
CA GLU A 210 17.08 -6.63 2.25
C GLU A 210 16.25 -7.76 1.58
N ARG A 211 14.92 -7.67 1.70
CA ARG A 211 13.95 -8.61 1.14
C ARG A 211 13.39 -8.07 -0.17
N TYR A 212 14.27 -7.90 -1.14
CA TYR A 212 13.90 -7.49 -2.50
C TYR A 212 13.00 -8.51 -3.19
N ASP A 213 13.01 -9.76 -2.72
CA ASP A 213 12.21 -10.90 -3.19
C ASP A 213 10.84 -11.04 -2.56
N ALA A 214 10.43 -10.07 -1.76
CA ALA A 214 9.09 -10.03 -1.21
C ALA A 214 8.07 -9.78 -2.34
N PRO A 215 6.97 -10.55 -2.41
CA PRO A 215 5.93 -10.38 -3.43
C PRO A 215 5.03 -9.18 -3.07
N ILE A 216 5.55 -7.97 -3.23
CA ILE A 216 4.83 -6.70 -2.98
C ILE A 216 4.64 -5.87 -4.25
N GLN A 217 5.25 -6.29 -5.37
CA GLN A 217 5.33 -5.56 -6.63
C GLN A 217 3.95 -5.27 -7.21
N LEU A 218 3.09 -6.29 -7.34
CA LEU A 218 1.72 -6.11 -7.83
C LEU A 218 0.89 -5.11 -7.01
N MET A 219 0.99 -5.17 -5.68
CA MET A 219 0.32 -4.21 -4.78
C MET A 219 0.84 -2.78 -5.03
N VAL A 220 2.16 -2.61 -5.19
CA VAL A 220 2.74 -1.29 -5.47
C VAL A 220 2.26 -0.78 -6.82
N LYS A 221 2.39 -1.59 -7.87
CA LYS A 221 1.95 -1.27 -9.25
C LYS A 221 0.48 -0.82 -9.26
N ARG A 222 -0.43 -1.60 -8.66
CA ARG A 222 -1.85 -1.26 -8.62
C ARG A 222 -2.14 0.01 -7.82
N THR A 223 -1.44 0.24 -6.72
CA THR A 223 -1.60 1.47 -5.93
C THR A 223 -1.08 2.69 -6.69
N VAL A 224 0.06 2.57 -7.39
CA VAL A 224 0.61 3.61 -8.25
C VAL A 224 -0.34 3.95 -9.40
N ILE A 225 -0.91 2.94 -10.08
CA ILE A 225 -1.94 3.14 -11.10
C ILE A 225 -3.12 3.93 -10.52
N ALA A 226 -3.64 3.50 -9.37
CA ALA A 226 -4.76 4.18 -8.70
C ALA A 226 -4.45 5.62 -8.29
N MET A 227 -3.20 5.95 -7.98
CA MET A 227 -2.75 7.32 -7.71
C MET A 227 -2.65 8.14 -8.99
N ILE A 228 -2.08 7.59 -10.06
CA ILE A 228 -1.92 8.30 -11.35
C ILE A 228 -3.28 8.58 -12.00
N SER A 229 -4.26 7.70 -11.85
CA SER A 229 -5.61 7.90 -12.39
C SER A 229 -6.44 8.98 -11.66
N LYS A 230 -5.93 9.59 -10.58
CA LYS A 230 -6.69 10.53 -9.75
C LYS A 230 -5.92 11.86 -9.59
N PRO A 231 -6.40 12.95 -10.22
CA PRO A 231 -5.88 14.28 -9.95
C PRO A 231 -5.93 14.61 -8.45
N GLY A 232 -4.89 15.26 -7.93
CA GLY A 232 -4.76 15.57 -6.51
C GLY A 232 -4.31 14.39 -5.62
N SER A 233 -3.97 13.23 -6.20
CA SER A 233 -3.28 12.18 -5.44
C SER A 233 -1.89 12.65 -4.98
N ALA A 234 -1.28 11.90 -4.07
CA ALA A 234 0.05 12.25 -3.57
C ALA A 234 1.12 12.36 -4.66
N LEU A 235 1.00 11.61 -5.76
CA LEU A 235 1.95 11.69 -6.88
C LEU A 235 1.81 13.01 -7.65
N PHE A 236 0.59 13.56 -7.76
CA PHE A 236 0.37 14.90 -8.32
C PHE A 236 0.92 15.96 -7.39
N VAL A 237 0.57 15.90 -6.10
CA VAL A 237 1.02 16.88 -5.10
C VAL A 237 2.55 16.94 -4.98
N GLU A 238 3.24 15.79 -5.05
CA GLU A 238 4.71 15.75 -5.02
C GLU A 238 5.37 16.27 -6.30
N ASN A 239 4.65 16.33 -7.43
CA ASN A 239 5.18 16.79 -8.72
C ASN A 239 4.58 18.13 -9.20
N GLU A 240 3.75 18.78 -8.39
CA GLU A 240 3.15 20.06 -8.72
C GLU A 240 4.18 21.21 -8.64
N TRP A 241 4.35 21.94 -9.75
CA TRP A 241 5.35 23.01 -9.87
C TRP A 241 5.08 24.21 -8.96
N LEU A 242 3.80 24.60 -8.83
CA LEU A 242 3.40 25.77 -8.02
C LEU A 242 3.22 25.45 -6.53
N GLY A 243 3.16 24.15 -6.19
CA GLY A 243 2.90 23.64 -4.85
C GLY A 243 4.14 23.23 -4.06
N GLN A 244 5.35 23.70 -4.41
CA GLN A 244 6.62 23.29 -3.82
C GLN A 244 6.81 23.76 -2.36
N GLY A 245 5.98 23.26 -1.46
CA GLY A 245 6.29 23.15 -0.04
C GLY A 245 7.29 22.01 0.21
N PHE A 246 7.53 21.69 1.48
CA PHE A 246 8.47 20.64 1.89
C PHE A 246 8.20 19.27 1.23
N ILE A 247 6.93 18.92 1.00
CA ILE A 247 6.52 17.63 0.42
C ILE A 247 6.92 17.54 -1.06
N GLY A 248 6.74 18.61 -1.84
CA GLY A 248 7.13 18.64 -3.26
C GLY A 248 8.64 18.57 -3.46
N ASN A 249 9.43 19.11 -2.53
CA ASN A 249 10.90 19.04 -2.61
C ASN A 249 11.46 17.69 -2.11
N THR A 250 10.88 17.13 -1.04
CA THR A 250 11.38 15.85 -0.48
C THR A 250 10.87 14.62 -1.22
N LYS A 251 9.69 14.73 -1.86
CA LYS A 251 8.98 13.67 -2.59
C LYS A 251 9.00 12.32 -1.85
N PRO A 252 8.56 12.27 -0.57
CA PRO A 252 8.75 11.10 0.28
C PRO A 252 8.15 9.83 -0.34
N ILE A 253 6.99 9.90 -0.96
CA ILE A 253 6.33 8.72 -1.55
C ILE A 253 7.03 8.31 -2.84
N THR A 254 7.22 9.25 -3.77
CA THR A 254 7.86 8.98 -5.05
C THR A 254 9.29 8.45 -4.84
N ARG A 255 10.07 9.08 -3.96
CA ARG A 255 11.45 8.67 -3.69
C ARG A 255 11.54 7.31 -3.00
N SER A 256 10.64 7.02 -2.06
CA SER A 256 10.65 5.75 -1.34
C SER A 256 10.27 4.57 -2.23
N ILE A 257 9.30 4.76 -3.13
CA ILE A 257 8.92 3.75 -4.10
C ILE A 257 10.00 3.64 -5.18
N PHE A 258 10.25 4.71 -5.93
CA PHE A 258 10.99 4.67 -7.18
C PHE A 258 12.51 4.80 -7.03
N GLY A 259 12.99 5.50 -6.00
CA GLY A 259 14.43 5.72 -5.79
C GLY A 259 15.23 4.46 -5.44
N ASN A 260 14.57 3.39 -4.99
CA ASN A 260 15.19 2.08 -4.77
C ASN A 260 14.53 0.97 -5.61
N TRP A 261 13.59 1.31 -6.50
CA TRP A 261 12.80 0.30 -7.21
C TRP A 261 13.63 -0.60 -8.11
N TYR A 262 14.74 -0.09 -8.65
CA TYR A 262 15.67 -0.88 -9.46
C TYR A 262 16.21 -2.13 -8.72
N LEU A 263 16.23 -2.14 -7.38
CA LEU A 263 16.58 -3.32 -6.59
C LEU A 263 15.52 -4.42 -6.66
N PHE A 264 14.27 -4.06 -6.95
CA PHE A 264 13.14 -4.94 -7.21
C PHE A 264 13.02 -5.33 -8.69
N GLU A 265 13.84 -4.79 -9.58
CA GLU A 265 13.83 -5.17 -11.00
C GLU A 265 14.66 -6.42 -11.29
N ALA A 266 15.39 -6.94 -10.31
CA ALA A 266 16.16 -8.19 -10.45
C ALA A 266 15.29 -9.47 -10.44
N PHE A 267 13.97 -9.37 -10.67
CA PHE A 267 13.01 -10.48 -10.64
C PHE A 267 12.45 -10.80 -12.03
N ASP A 268 12.58 -12.05 -12.45
CA ASP A 268 12.53 -12.51 -13.85
C ASP A 268 11.28 -12.12 -14.66
N SER A 269 10.12 -11.84 -14.06
CA SER A 269 8.89 -11.65 -14.84
C SER A 269 8.68 -10.26 -15.42
N GLY A 270 9.23 -9.17 -14.88
CA GLY A 270 9.07 -7.79 -15.38
C GLY A 270 7.64 -7.19 -15.31
N LEU A 271 6.61 -8.03 -15.46
CA LEU A 271 5.16 -7.75 -15.57
C LEU A 271 4.54 -7.01 -14.37
N GLU A 272 5.26 -6.91 -13.25
CA GLU A 272 4.77 -6.28 -12.01
C GLU A 272 5.56 -5.03 -11.62
N ALA A 273 6.41 -4.50 -12.52
CA ALA A 273 7.08 -3.23 -12.26
C ALA A 273 6.04 -2.09 -12.13
N PRO A 274 6.11 -1.21 -11.13
CA PRO A 274 5.25 -0.04 -10.97
C PRO A 274 5.47 1.02 -12.05
N LEU A 275 6.55 0.90 -12.83
CA LEU A 275 6.84 1.71 -14.01
C LEU A 275 6.36 1.05 -15.30
N ASP A 276 6.08 -0.26 -15.27
CA ASP A 276 5.33 -0.95 -16.30
C ASP A 276 3.85 -0.55 -16.16
N LEU A 277 3.58 0.66 -16.61
CA LEU A 277 2.26 1.24 -16.69
C LEU A 277 1.73 1.16 -18.13
N ASP A 278 2.18 0.18 -18.93
CA ASP A 278 1.69 -0.11 -20.29
C ASP A 278 0.25 -0.68 -20.25
N TYR A 279 -0.58 0.06 -19.56
CA TYR A 279 -1.99 -0.07 -19.37
C TYR A 279 -2.61 0.68 -20.56
N PRO A 280 -3.71 0.22 -21.16
CA PRO A 280 -4.32 0.84 -22.36
C PRO A 280 -4.80 2.30 -22.18
N TYR A 281 -4.50 2.93 -21.04
CA TYR A 281 -4.93 4.23 -20.59
C TYR A 281 -3.85 5.32 -20.72
N ALA A 282 -2.58 4.98 -21.00
CA ALA A 282 -1.55 6.01 -21.24
C ALA A 282 -1.96 6.96 -22.39
N ARG A 283 -2.64 6.41 -23.40
CA ARG A 283 -3.27 7.16 -24.51
C ARG A 283 -4.39 8.12 -24.06
N SER A 284 -4.91 7.97 -22.87
CA SER A 284 -5.97 8.82 -22.32
C SER A 284 -5.47 9.81 -21.26
N TRP A 285 -4.17 9.86 -21.02
CA TRP A 285 -3.58 10.78 -20.06
C TRP A 285 -3.60 12.21 -20.58
N ASP A 286 -3.85 13.13 -19.65
CA ASP A 286 -3.65 14.55 -19.88
C ASP A 286 -2.19 14.94 -19.63
N THR A 287 -1.87 16.21 -19.90
CA THR A 287 -0.51 16.75 -19.78
C THR A 287 0.01 16.65 -18.34
N ASP A 288 -0.84 16.88 -17.34
CA ASP A 288 -0.44 16.80 -15.94
C ASP A 288 -0.14 15.36 -15.52
N THR A 289 -0.93 14.39 -16.00
CA THR A 289 -0.66 12.97 -15.77
C THR A 289 0.66 12.53 -16.41
N TRP A 290 0.95 12.98 -17.63
CA TRP A 290 2.26 12.76 -18.28
C TRP A 290 3.40 13.37 -17.47
N ARG A 291 3.24 14.61 -17.00
CA ARG A 291 4.22 15.28 -16.15
C ARG A 291 4.50 14.51 -14.86
N VAL A 292 3.46 14.00 -14.21
CA VAL A 292 3.58 13.15 -13.00
C VAL A 292 4.32 11.85 -13.33
N TYR A 293 3.95 11.18 -14.41
CA TYR A 293 4.60 9.95 -14.87
C TYR A 293 6.11 10.16 -15.11
N PHE A 294 6.47 11.22 -15.84
CA PHE A 294 7.88 11.53 -16.08
C PHE A 294 8.60 12.04 -14.81
N GLY A 295 7.89 12.70 -13.89
CA GLY A 295 8.42 13.04 -12.56
C GLY A 295 8.82 11.80 -11.74
N ILE A 296 7.98 10.76 -11.79
CA ILE A 296 8.24 9.44 -11.21
C ILE A 296 9.45 8.76 -11.89
N ALA A 297 9.49 8.77 -13.22
CA ALA A 297 10.58 8.20 -14.01
C ALA A 297 11.93 8.88 -13.70
N ARG A 298 11.95 10.21 -13.50
CA ARG A 298 13.16 10.94 -13.08
C ARG A 298 13.70 10.47 -11.74
N GLU A 299 12.86 10.23 -10.74
CA GLU A 299 13.30 9.72 -9.43
C GLU A 299 13.83 8.29 -9.52
N TYR A 300 13.26 7.47 -10.41
CA TYR A 300 13.78 6.14 -10.72
C TYR A 300 15.18 6.20 -11.35
N VAL A 301 15.37 7.02 -12.38
CA VAL A 301 16.68 7.22 -13.06
C VAL A 301 17.73 7.78 -12.09
N ARG A 302 17.33 8.70 -11.21
CA ARG A 302 18.18 9.20 -10.13
C ARG A 302 18.58 8.06 -9.18
N GLY A 303 17.65 7.17 -8.84
CA GLY A 303 17.93 5.96 -8.06
C GLY A 303 18.99 5.08 -8.72
N LEU A 304 18.86 4.83 -10.03
CA LEU A 304 19.82 4.05 -10.84
C LEU A 304 21.22 4.66 -10.89
N THR A 305 21.32 5.97 -11.08
CA THR A 305 22.60 6.66 -11.30
C THR A 305 23.32 7.03 -9.98
N SER A 306 22.59 7.16 -8.86
CA SER A 306 23.14 7.69 -7.60
C SER A 306 24.10 6.76 -6.83
N LYS A 307 24.12 5.45 -7.09
CA LYS A 307 24.88 4.48 -6.27
C LYS A 307 26.16 3.93 -6.92
N GLY A 308 26.71 4.61 -7.93
CA GLY A 308 27.97 4.22 -8.59
C GLY A 308 27.92 2.88 -9.34
N ARG A 309 26.74 2.25 -9.46
CA ARG A 309 26.46 1.09 -10.31
C ARG A 309 25.40 1.50 -11.30
N VAL A 310 25.85 2.09 -12.39
CA VAL A 310 24.94 2.51 -13.43
C VAL A 310 24.47 1.29 -14.19
N ASN A 311 23.16 1.04 -14.19
CA ASN A 311 22.54 -0.05 -14.93
C ASN A 311 21.69 0.52 -16.08
N TRP A 312 22.27 0.50 -17.27
CA TRP A 312 21.72 0.98 -18.54
C TRP A 312 20.59 0.11 -19.07
N ASP A 313 20.69 -1.19 -18.81
CA ASP A 313 19.78 -2.23 -19.28
C ASP A 313 18.75 -2.58 -18.20
N ALA A 314 18.43 -1.62 -17.34
CA ALA A 314 17.39 -1.79 -16.36
C ALA A 314 16.03 -1.87 -17.06
N ARG A 315 15.24 -2.90 -16.77
CA ARG A 315 13.92 -3.12 -17.39
C ARG A 315 12.95 -1.97 -17.13
N GLY A 316 13.09 -1.25 -16.02
CA GLY A 316 12.29 -0.04 -15.78
C GLY A 316 12.49 1.01 -16.87
N ILE A 317 13.71 1.17 -17.39
CA ILE A 317 13.98 2.11 -18.49
C ILE A 317 13.24 1.66 -19.76
N HIS A 318 13.23 0.35 -20.04
CA HIS A 318 12.48 -0.18 -21.17
C HIS A 318 11.00 0.23 -21.13
N HIS A 319 10.34 -0.03 -20.01
CA HIS A 319 8.93 0.28 -19.83
C HIS A 319 8.66 1.77 -19.88
N ILE A 320 9.59 2.60 -19.38
CA ILE A 320 9.49 4.05 -19.49
C ILE A 320 9.54 4.49 -20.95
N LEU A 321 10.46 3.94 -21.75
CA LEU A 321 10.58 4.29 -23.17
C LEU A 321 9.37 3.79 -23.99
N GLU A 322 8.87 2.57 -23.73
CA GLU A 322 7.63 2.06 -24.33
C GLU A 322 6.41 2.93 -23.99
N THR A 323 6.32 3.37 -22.74
CA THR A 323 5.24 4.28 -22.32
C THR A 323 5.42 5.66 -22.97
N ALA A 324 6.65 6.18 -23.03
CA ALA A 324 6.95 7.47 -23.66
C ALA A 324 6.61 7.48 -25.16
N GLU A 325 6.73 6.34 -25.86
CA GLU A 325 6.29 6.19 -27.25
C GLU A 325 4.82 6.58 -27.43
N LYS A 326 3.96 6.24 -26.46
CA LYS A 326 2.53 6.56 -26.49
C LYS A 326 2.24 8.07 -26.43
N ALA A 327 3.17 8.88 -25.94
CA ALA A 327 3.06 10.34 -25.98
C ALA A 327 3.22 10.90 -27.40
N TYR A 328 3.93 10.17 -28.28
CA TYR A 328 4.15 10.57 -29.68
C TYR A 328 3.08 10.01 -30.64
N GLU A 329 2.50 8.85 -30.35
CA GLU A 329 1.47 8.19 -31.20
C GLU A 329 0.31 9.12 -31.58
N GLN A 330 -0.02 10.11 -30.74
CA GLN A 330 -1.18 10.97 -30.92
C GLN A 330 -0.91 12.25 -31.71
N LEU A 331 0.34 12.51 -32.08
CA LEU A 331 0.70 13.72 -32.85
C LEU A 331 -0.01 13.77 -34.20
N GLY A 332 -0.26 12.62 -34.84
CA GLY A 332 -0.96 12.56 -36.13
C GLY A 332 -2.47 12.84 -36.05
N ASP A 333 -3.08 12.88 -34.86
CA ASP A 333 -4.54 13.07 -34.72
C ASP A 333 -4.93 14.54 -34.79
N LEU A 334 -5.27 15.00 -36.00
CA LEU A 334 -5.64 16.38 -36.28
C LEU A 334 -6.81 16.91 -35.43
N LYS A 335 -7.74 16.03 -35.00
CA LYS A 335 -8.90 16.45 -34.20
C LYS A 335 -8.50 16.97 -32.83
N LYS A 336 -7.41 16.44 -32.27
CA LYS A 336 -6.92 16.86 -30.94
C LYS A 336 -6.32 18.26 -30.92
N TYR A 337 -6.13 18.88 -32.09
CA TYR A 337 -5.63 20.24 -32.21
C TYR A 337 -6.76 21.27 -32.31
N GLU A 338 -8.03 20.88 -32.42
CA GLU A 338 -9.15 21.83 -32.52
C GLU A 338 -9.20 22.80 -31.33
N ASP A 339 -8.88 22.31 -30.13
CA ASP A 339 -8.72 23.11 -28.91
C ASP A 339 -7.23 23.17 -28.50
N LEU A 340 -6.60 24.33 -28.73
CA LEU A 340 -5.21 24.60 -28.39
C LEU A 340 -4.92 24.52 -26.88
N PHE A 341 -5.92 24.81 -26.05
CA PHE A 341 -5.78 24.84 -24.59
C PHE A 341 -6.19 23.53 -23.94
N SER A 342 -6.56 22.53 -24.73
CA SER A 342 -6.91 21.21 -24.23
C SER A 342 -5.72 20.59 -23.50
N PRO A 343 -5.92 20.09 -22.26
CA PRO A 343 -4.86 19.38 -21.55
C PRO A 343 -4.47 18.06 -22.23
N TYR A 344 -5.23 17.64 -23.26
CA TYR A 344 -4.97 16.50 -24.12
C TYR A 344 -4.25 16.86 -25.42
N ASN A 345 -3.68 18.06 -25.53
CA ASN A 345 -2.93 18.49 -26.70
C ASN A 345 -1.67 17.62 -26.89
N PRO A 346 -1.55 16.88 -28.02
CA PRO A 346 -0.44 15.95 -28.24
C PRO A 346 0.95 16.61 -28.23
N THR A 347 1.06 17.90 -28.59
CA THR A 347 2.35 18.61 -28.53
C THR A 347 2.85 18.79 -27.12
N TRP A 348 1.96 18.96 -26.14
CA TRP A 348 2.33 19.11 -24.74
C TRP A 348 2.78 17.78 -24.17
N HIS A 349 2.12 16.68 -24.55
CA HIS A 349 2.53 15.33 -24.15
C HIS A 349 3.91 14.98 -24.69
N ALA A 350 4.14 15.23 -25.98
CA ALA A 350 5.43 15.02 -26.63
C ALA A 350 6.53 15.92 -26.06
N ARG A 351 6.20 17.14 -25.65
CA ARG A 351 7.15 18.03 -24.96
C ARG A 351 7.59 17.46 -23.61
N GLU A 352 6.67 16.98 -22.79
CA GLU A 352 7.00 16.36 -21.49
C GLU A 352 7.90 15.12 -21.67
N ALA A 353 7.63 14.31 -22.71
CA ALA A 353 8.48 13.18 -23.08
C ALA A 353 9.89 13.61 -23.53
N ASN A 354 9.99 14.62 -24.38
CA ASN A 354 11.28 15.18 -24.82
C ASN A 354 12.10 15.76 -23.67
N GLU A 355 11.46 16.49 -22.75
CA GLU A 355 12.12 17.02 -21.55
C GLU A 355 12.65 15.87 -20.66
N PHE A 356 11.86 14.80 -20.48
CA PHE A 356 12.31 13.61 -19.78
C PHE A 356 13.50 12.92 -20.46
N ILE A 357 13.46 12.71 -21.78
CA ILE A 357 14.56 12.06 -22.51
C ILE A 357 15.85 12.88 -22.38
N LYS A 358 15.77 14.21 -22.45
CA LYS A 358 16.91 15.10 -22.19
C LYS A 358 17.47 14.91 -20.78
N ASP A 359 16.61 14.79 -19.78
CA ASP A 359 17.03 14.56 -18.39
C ASP A 359 17.65 13.17 -18.20
N LEU A 360 17.09 12.15 -18.87
CA LEU A 360 17.59 10.77 -18.88
C LEU A 360 19.03 10.72 -19.40
N VAL A 361 19.27 11.28 -20.59
CA VAL A 361 20.60 11.33 -21.22
C VAL A 361 21.58 12.09 -20.32
N LYS A 362 21.20 13.27 -19.82
CA LYS A 362 22.06 14.06 -18.90
C LYS A 362 22.40 13.31 -17.61
N ALA A 363 21.45 12.59 -17.03
CA ALA A 363 21.69 11.83 -15.80
C ALA A 363 22.73 10.73 -16.03
N PHE A 364 22.61 10.06 -17.17
CA PHE A 364 23.51 9.00 -17.58
C PHE A 364 24.91 9.50 -17.97
N ASP A 365 25.01 10.58 -18.73
CA ASP A 365 26.29 11.23 -19.07
C ASP A 365 27.06 11.65 -17.81
N LYS A 366 26.37 12.30 -16.86
CA LYS A 366 26.97 12.69 -15.57
C LYS A 366 27.46 11.52 -14.74
N SER A 367 26.91 10.33 -14.96
CA SER A 367 27.27 9.12 -14.23
C SER A 367 28.46 8.36 -14.84
N ASN A 368 29.20 8.98 -15.78
CA ASN A 368 30.38 8.43 -16.47
C ASN A 368 30.13 7.09 -17.13
N GLY A 369 28.98 7.01 -17.72
CA GLY A 369 28.39 5.75 -17.89
C GLY A 369 28.27 5.38 -19.36
N TRP A 370 28.76 4.20 -19.67
CA TRP A 370 28.97 3.80 -21.06
C TRP A 370 27.68 3.26 -21.65
N VAL A 371 27.09 4.01 -22.59
CA VAL A 371 26.04 3.50 -23.47
C VAL A 371 26.75 2.80 -24.63
N GLY A 372 26.74 1.48 -24.62
CA GLY A 372 27.30 0.69 -25.72
C GLY A 372 26.37 0.76 -26.92
N PHE A 373 26.93 1.03 -28.10
CA PHE A 373 26.25 0.85 -29.38
C PHE A 373 26.80 -0.42 -30.02
N GLU A 374 25.99 -1.48 -30.12
CA GLU A 374 26.40 -2.66 -30.86
C GLU A 374 26.26 -2.39 -32.35
N ARG A 375 27.38 -2.32 -33.07
CA ARG A 375 27.40 -2.01 -34.52
C ARG A 375 26.67 -3.05 -35.39
N ARG A 376 26.23 -4.17 -34.80
CA ARG A 376 25.44 -5.22 -35.46
C ARG A 376 23.93 -5.07 -35.25
N ASP A 377 23.52 -4.18 -34.34
CA ASP A 377 22.12 -3.91 -34.10
C ASP A 377 21.57 -3.07 -35.25
N ASP A 378 20.52 -3.58 -35.88
CA ASP A 378 19.66 -2.75 -36.71
C ASP A 378 19.02 -1.71 -35.79
N PHE A 379 18.95 -0.44 -36.21
CA PHE A 379 18.40 0.67 -35.42
C PHE A 379 16.99 0.40 -34.88
N ARG A 380 16.26 -0.56 -35.47
CA ARG A 380 14.93 -1.00 -35.06
C ARG A 380 14.90 -2.16 -34.07
N TYR A 381 16.00 -2.90 -33.93
CA TYR A 381 16.05 -4.16 -33.18
C TYR A 381 17.16 -4.22 -32.14
N GLY A 382 17.92 -3.14 -31.96
CA GLY A 382 18.96 -3.08 -30.94
C GLY A 382 18.43 -3.13 -29.52
N HIS A 383 19.13 -3.85 -28.66
CA HIS A 383 18.71 -4.06 -27.27
C HIS A 383 19.25 -2.99 -26.32
N ASP A 384 20.23 -2.20 -26.76
CA ASP A 384 20.87 -1.16 -25.96
C ASP A 384 20.03 0.13 -25.83
N LEU A 385 20.38 0.97 -24.86
CA LEU A 385 19.68 2.21 -24.57
C LEU A 385 19.75 3.22 -25.74
N SER A 386 20.88 3.30 -26.46
CA SER A 386 21.02 4.20 -27.61
C SER A 386 20.11 3.78 -28.76
N SER A 387 20.05 2.49 -29.08
CA SER A 387 19.14 1.95 -30.11
C SER A 387 17.68 2.21 -29.76
N ARG A 388 17.28 2.01 -28.49
CA ARG A 388 15.90 2.29 -28.05
C ARG A 388 15.56 3.79 -28.08
N LEU A 389 16.49 4.65 -27.70
CA LEU A 389 16.32 6.10 -27.84
C LEU A 389 16.21 6.51 -29.30
N ALA A 390 17.02 5.93 -30.19
CA ALA A 390 16.94 6.17 -31.63
C ALA A 390 15.60 5.73 -32.21
N ALA A 391 15.09 4.55 -31.81
CA ALA A 391 13.77 4.07 -32.20
C ALA A 391 12.65 5.01 -31.71
N LEU A 392 12.72 5.47 -30.46
CA LEU A 392 11.76 6.42 -29.91
C LEU A 392 11.78 7.76 -30.65
N PHE A 393 12.95 8.29 -30.99
CA PHE A 393 13.08 9.50 -31.79
C PHE A 393 12.57 9.31 -33.22
N PHE A 394 12.79 8.14 -33.82
CA PHE A 394 12.21 7.79 -35.12
C PHE A 394 10.68 7.83 -35.07
N GLU A 395 10.06 7.25 -34.04
CA GLU A 395 8.61 7.31 -33.83
C GLU A 395 8.11 8.75 -33.64
N ALA A 396 8.83 9.57 -32.87
CA ALA A 396 8.50 10.98 -32.71
C ALA A 396 8.53 11.74 -34.06
N ILE A 397 9.57 11.53 -34.87
CA ILE A 397 9.70 12.12 -36.21
C ILE A 397 8.59 11.62 -37.14
N PHE A 398 8.34 10.31 -37.15
CA PHE A 398 7.36 9.69 -38.01
C PHE A 398 5.94 10.20 -37.73
N ASN A 399 5.54 10.23 -36.45
CA ASN A 399 4.21 10.72 -36.07
C ASN A 399 4.07 12.24 -36.27
N ALA A 400 5.11 13.03 -36.01
CA ALA A 400 5.10 14.47 -36.31
C ALA A 400 5.02 14.78 -37.81
N ALA A 401 5.64 13.95 -38.66
CA ALA A 401 5.59 14.11 -40.12
C ALA A 401 4.20 13.85 -40.72
N GLN A 402 3.34 13.10 -40.02
CA GLN A 402 1.96 12.84 -40.46
C GLN A 402 1.04 14.06 -40.30
N VAL A 403 1.44 15.09 -39.55
CA VAL A 403 0.67 16.32 -39.35
C VAL A 403 0.69 17.15 -40.63
N ASN A 404 -0.26 16.86 -41.53
CA ASN A 404 -0.41 17.56 -42.80
C ASN A 404 -1.58 18.54 -42.73
N THR A 405 -1.32 19.74 -42.21
CA THR A 405 -2.32 20.83 -42.17
C THR A 405 -1.87 22.00 -43.03
N LYS A 406 -2.84 22.74 -43.59
CA LYS A 406 -2.59 23.95 -44.39
C LYS A 406 -2.14 25.16 -43.55
N GLU A 407 -2.22 25.05 -42.23
CA GLU A 407 -1.91 26.11 -41.26
C GLU A 407 -0.47 25.96 -40.74
N PHE A 408 0.05 27.00 -40.07
CA PHE A 408 1.37 27.01 -39.42
C PHE A 408 1.56 25.90 -38.35
N ARG A 409 0.50 25.14 -38.03
CA ARG A 409 0.55 24.02 -37.08
C ARG A 409 1.51 22.91 -37.48
N MET A 410 1.63 22.61 -38.77
CA MET A 410 2.62 21.62 -39.23
C MET A 410 4.03 22.04 -38.80
N TRP A 411 4.37 23.31 -39.03
CA TRP A 411 5.65 23.86 -38.60
C TRP A 411 5.77 23.85 -37.08
N ASP A 412 4.73 24.24 -36.34
CA ASP A 412 4.75 24.30 -34.89
C ASP A 412 4.98 22.93 -34.24
N VAL A 413 4.27 21.89 -34.70
CA VAL A 413 4.44 20.52 -34.23
C VAL A 413 5.84 20.00 -34.56
N GLN A 414 6.29 20.14 -35.81
CA GLN A 414 7.61 19.65 -36.24
C GLN A 414 8.76 20.39 -35.54
N HIS A 415 8.67 21.71 -35.44
CA HIS A 415 9.69 22.52 -34.80
C HIS A 415 9.77 22.24 -33.29
N ASN A 416 8.64 22.26 -32.58
CA ASN A 416 8.64 22.16 -31.11
C ASN A 416 8.77 20.72 -30.59
N THR A 417 8.44 19.72 -31.42
CA THR A 417 8.52 18.31 -31.03
C THR A 417 9.79 17.63 -31.53
N VAL A 418 10.27 18.03 -32.72
CA VAL A 418 11.40 17.36 -33.38
C VAL A 418 12.61 18.29 -33.46
N TRP A 419 12.52 19.43 -34.12
CA TRP A 419 13.73 20.21 -34.48
C TRP A 419 14.40 20.90 -33.29
N SER A 420 13.64 21.58 -32.44
CA SER A 420 14.16 22.27 -31.25
C SER A 420 14.57 21.32 -30.11
N PRO A 421 13.87 20.18 -29.89
CA PRO A 421 14.28 19.26 -28.84
C PRO A 421 15.41 18.30 -29.21
N ILE A 422 15.46 17.82 -30.45
CA ILE A 422 16.38 16.74 -30.88
C ILE A 422 17.62 17.30 -31.58
N GLY A 423 17.51 18.45 -32.25
CA GLY A 423 18.65 19.21 -32.78
C GLY A 423 19.42 19.94 -31.69
#